data_AF-H2IWN4-F1
#
_entry.id   AF-H2IWN4-F1
#
_cell.length_a   1.000
_cell.length_b   1.000
_cell.length_c   1.000
_cell.angle_alpha   90.00
_cell.angle_beta   90.00
_cell.angle_gamma   90.00
#
_symmetry.space_group_name_H-M   'P 1'
#
loop_
_entity.id
_entity.type
_entity.pdbx_description
1 polymer ?
#
loop_
_entity_poly.entity_id
_entity_poly.type
_entity_poly.pdbx_seq_one_letter_code
_entity_poly.pdbx_strand_id
1 'polypeptide(L)'
;MNKAQVISCLCLTLPFPIDALAEEKVQKASSLPICITPVVQPDAGKNEVIKPKPENINAAIYPGEKIRMKHPSGKVVDAVISVDNDNIALVELEEGDTGYNLHGNWLTEYKIEHFRNEGSSHNSRPVHEWVFGDGRVNLGDTGFNLGFVLKKVSFKNEIHDASNNHTDFRMTEMEVRPAYAYETGKHWMMFEAIYLGKTGYEKPTVAESNAYLIGGDGYGFRPYYRYQATDKLAVNTDLKWLTEDKGANGADSGEFVFYEALLNVSYRVTDDFTVGTEFFRKEGNDYDRNGNRGSNVVEKEIRPWATYHLDKHNFLLKMEPQHKRIKDRKGNETYSAKAWKYIVNYSYAITPKVYFVSEVFYRTEGEKEIDGMSGFDDQTTNFGKVGFNFIF
;
A
#
# COMPACT_ATOMS: atom_id res chain seq x y z
N MET A 1 -20.56 -20.34 -1.42
CA MET A 1 -20.36 -19.20 -2.33
C MET A 1 -19.90 -18.06 -1.47
N ASN A 2 -18.59 -17.89 -1.36
CA ASN A 2 -17.99 -16.89 -0.48
C ASN A 2 -17.79 -15.62 -1.29
N LYS A 3 -18.48 -14.54 -0.91
CA LYS A 3 -18.17 -13.20 -1.37
C LYS A 3 -16.76 -12.86 -0.85
N ALA A 4 -15.79 -12.85 -1.75
CA ALA A 4 -14.47 -12.33 -1.50
C ALA A 4 -14.51 -10.82 -1.76
N GLN A 5 -14.54 -10.02 -0.71
CA GLN A 5 -14.08 -8.64 -0.78
C GLN A 5 -12.61 -8.66 -0.39
N VAL A 6 -11.74 -8.51 -1.38
CA VAL A 6 -10.29 -8.39 -1.19
C VAL A 6 -9.87 -7.05 -1.78
N ILE A 7 -9.78 -6.03 -0.94
CA ILE A 7 -9.05 -4.80 -1.24
C ILE A 7 -7.73 -4.90 -0.49
N SER A 8 -6.70 -5.44 -1.15
CA SER A 8 -5.32 -5.30 -0.69
C SER A 8 -4.56 -4.41 -1.66
N CYS A 9 -4.50 -3.12 -1.35
CA CYS A 9 -3.58 -2.20 -2.01
C CYS A 9 -2.29 -2.16 -1.18
N LEU A 10 -1.22 -2.78 -1.68
CA LEU A 10 0.09 -2.80 -1.02
C LEU A 10 0.80 -1.46 -1.29
N CYS A 11 0.40 -0.41 -0.57
CA CYS A 11 1.39 0.53 -0.03
C CYS A 11 1.91 -0.08 1.28
N LEU A 12 3.09 0.31 1.78
CA LEU A 12 3.65 -0.18 3.05
C LEU A 12 2.82 0.31 4.27
N THR A 13 1.55 -0.09 4.32
CA THR A 13 0.60 0.09 5.40
C THR A 13 -0.06 -1.28 5.62
N LEU A 14 -0.22 -1.62 6.89
CA LEU A 14 -0.69 -2.91 7.45
C LEU A 14 -1.72 -3.67 6.60
N PRO A 15 -1.73 -5.02 6.62
CA PRO A 15 -2.87 -5.78 6.10
C PRO A 15 -4.09 -5.48 6.95
N PHE A 16 -5.05 -4.75 6.37
CA PHE A 16 -6.34 -4.46 6.99
C PHE A 16 -7.23 -5.73 7.00
N PRO A 17 -7.95 -6.01 8.10
CA PRO A 17 -9.11 -6.89 8.06
C PRO A 17 -10.29 -6.15 7.41
N ILE A 18 -10.89 -6.77 6.39
CA ILE A 18 -12.17 -6.33 5.80
C ILE A 18 -13.27 -7.05 6.56
N ASP A 19 -13.84 -6.37 7.54
CA ASP A 19 -15.18 -6.65 8.07
C ASP A 19 -15.83 -5.30 8.41
N ALA A 20 -16.33 -4.62 7.38
CA ALA A 20 -17.26 -3.51 7.56
C ALA A 20 -18.67 -4.11 7.71
N LEU A 21 -19.08 -4.31 8.97
CA LEU A 21 -20.47 -4.56 9.33
C LEU A 21 -21.33 -3.40 8.84
N ALA A 22 -22.17 -3.66 7.84
CA ALA A 22 -23.30 -2.80 7.52
C ALA A 22 -24.33 -2.92 8.66
N GLU A 23 -24.71 -1.79 9.25
CA GLU A 23 -25.85 -1.73 10.16
C GLU A 23 -27.14 -2.07 9.38
N GLU A 24 -27.70 -3.25 9.67
CA GLU A 24 -28.99 -3.71 9.19
C GLU A 24 -30.13 -2.79 9.67
N LYS A 25 -30.86 -2.18 8.73
CA LYS A 25 -32.23 -1.71 9.00
C LYS A 25 -33.20 -2.86 8.71
N VAL A 26 -33.49 -3.64 9.74
CA VAL A 26 -34.53 -4.68 9.71
C VAL A 26 -35.91 -4.01 9.65
N GLN A 27 -36.59 -4.06 8.49
CA GLN A 27 -38.04 -3.87 8.43
C GLN A 27 -38.72 -5.23 8.62
N LYS A 28 -39.29 -5.45 9.82
CA LYS A 28 -40.15 -6.61 10.09
C LYS A 28 -41.48 -6.45 9.34
N ALA A 29 -41.69 -7.23 8.28
CA ALA A 29 -43.01 -7.45 7.72
C ALA A 29 -43.73 -8.57 8.49
N SER A 30 -44.95 -8.31 8.94
CA SER A 30 -45.75 -9.23 9.75
C SER A 30 -46.25 -10.46 8.98
N SER A 31 -46.36 -11.57 9.70
CA SER A 31 -46.78 -12.91 9.31
C SER A 31 -48.08 -12.99 8.50
N LEU A 32 -47.98 -13.16 7.17
CA LEU A 32 -48.98 -13.83 6.34
C LEU A 32 -48.26 -14.58 5.20
N PRO A 33 -48.73 -15.78 4.80
CA PRO A 33 -48.10 -16.54 3.72
C PRO A 33 -48.27 -15.80 2.39
N ILE A 34 -47.15 -15.39 1.78
CA ILE A 34 -47.15 -14.82 0.44
C ILE A 34 -47.22 -15.99 -0.57
N CYS A 35 -48.42 -16.26 -1.08
CA CYS A 35 -48.58 -17.03 -2.32
C CYS A 35 -48.19 -16.14 -3.50
N ILE A 36 -47.06 -16.42 -4.14
CA ILE A 36 -46.68 -15.77 -5.40
C ILE A 36 -47.15 -16.67 -6.55
N THR A 37 -48.28 -16.32 -7.16
CA THR A 37 -48.67 -16.87 -8.47
C THR A 37 -47.87 -16.14 -9.56
N PRO A 38 -47.19 -16.84 -10.48
CA PRO A 38 -46.55 -16.18 -11.61
C PRO A 38 -47.62 -15.60 -12.54
N VAL A 39 -47.51 -14.30 -12.82
CA VAL A 39 -48.29 -13.65 -13.87
C VAL A 39 -47.63 -13.95 -15.21
N VAL A 40 -48.23 -14.85 -15.98
CA VAL A 40 -48.00 -14.94 -17.43
C VAL A 40 -48.95 -13.92 -18.07
N GLN A 41 -48.41 -12.90 -18.75
CA GLN A 41 -49.20 -12.04 -19.63
C GLN A 41 -49.02 -12.49 -21.09
N PRO A 42 -50.12 -12.67 -21.85
CA PRO A 42 -50.08 -13.12 -23.24
C PRO A 42 -49.86 -11.93 -24.19
N ASP A 43 -48.92 -12.08 -25.13
CA ASP A 43 -48.82 -11.20 -26.28
C ASP A 43 -49.94 -11.52 -27.28
N ALA A 44 -50.71 -10.49 -27.65
CA ALA A 44 -51.70 -10.58 -28.70
C ALA A 44 -51.04 -10.38 -30.08
N GLY A 45 -50.75 -11.48 -30.77
CA GLY A 45 -50.35 -11.52 -32.18
C GLY A 45 -50.16 -12.96 -32.66
N LYS A 46 -50.95 -13.38 -33.67
CA LYS A 46 -51.27 -14.77 -34.05
C LYS A 46 -50.12 -15.65 -34.58
N ASN A 47 -50.28 -16.98 -34.33
CA ASN A 47 -49.73 -18.19 -34.98
C ASN A 47 -48.22 -18.43 -34.73
N GLU A 48 -47.74 -19.50 -34.07
CA GLU A 48 -48.03 -20.93 -34.24
C GLU A 48 -47.80 -21.74 -32.95
N VAL A 49 -48.53 -22.86 -32.81
CA VAL A 49 -48.38 -23.83 -31.71
C VAL A 49 -47.16 -24.72 -31.94
N ILE A 50 -46.12 -24.56 -31.11
CA ILE A 50 -45.23 -25.66 -30.74
C ILE A 50 -45.23 -25.73 -29.22
N LYS A 51 -46.01 -26.66 -28.66
CA LYS A 51 -45.83 -27.08 -27.26
C LYS A 51 -44.49 -27.82 -27.15
N PRO A 52 -43.71 -27.51 -26.12
CA PRO A 52 -43.15 -28.56 -25.27
C PRO A 52 -43.91 -28.60 -23.94
N LYS A 53 -43.82 -29.77 -23.32
CA LYS A 53 -44.55 -30.23 -22.14
C LYS A 53 -44.49 -29.28 -20.93
N PRO A 54 -45.49 -29.33 -20.04
CA PRO A 54 -45.36 -28.82 -18.69
C PRO A 54 -44.45 -29.80 -17.94
N GLU A 55 -43.14 -29.57 -17.98
CA GLU A 55 -42.30 -30.12 -16.93
C GLU A 55 -42.44 -29.18 -15.73
N ASN A 56 -42.86 -29.79 -14.61
CA ASN A 56 -42.76 -29.26 -13.26
C ASN A 56 -41.49 -28.40 -13.11
N ILE A 57 -41.41 -27.45 -12.19
CA ILE A 57 -41.43 -27.72 -10.76
C ILE A 57 -41.59 -26.36 -10.07
N ASN A 58 -42.44 -26.29 -9.04
CA ASN A 58 -42.22 -25.41 -7.89
C ASN A 58 -40.77 -25.61 -7.44
N ALA A 59 -39.82 -24.90 -8.05
CA ALA A 59 -38.42 -24.98 -7.68
C ALA A 59 -38.38 -24.50 -6.23
N ALA A 60 -38.17 -25.44 -5.31
CA ALA A 60 -37.93 -25.11 -3.92
C ALA A 60 -36.74 -24.15 -3.95
N ILE A 61 -36.98 -22.91 -3.52
CA ILE A 61 -35.93 -21.91 -3.52
C ILE A 61 -35.10 -22.16 -2.28
N TYR A 62 -33.84 -22.54 -2.48
CA TYR A 62 -32.97 -22.94 -1.37
C TYR A 62 -32.16 -21.75 -0.85
N PRO A 63 -31.77 -21.76 0.44
CA PRO A 63 -30.86 -20.76 0.98
C PRO A 63 -29.57 -20.70 0.14
N GLY A 64 -29.19 -19.49 -0.28
CA GLY A 64 -28.05 -19.23 -1.15
C GLY A 64 -28.38 -19.16 -2.64
N GLU A 65 -29.61 -19.43 -3.08
CA GLU A 65 -30.03 -19.20 -4.46
C GLU A 65 -30.19 -17.70 -4.76
N LYS A 66 -29.68 -17.28 -5.92
CA LYS A 66 -29.87 -15.92 -6.44
C LYS A 66 -31.21 -15.84 -7.15
N ILE A 67 -32.07 -14.95 -6.66
CA ILE A 67 -33.33 -14.63 -7.32
C ILE A 67 -33.27 -13.22 -7.91
N ARG A 68 -33.90 -13.04 -9.07
CA ARG A 68 -33.99 -11.74 -9.73
C ARG A 68 -35.38 -11.16 -9.49
N MET A 69 -35.45 -10.03 -8.79
CA MET A 69 -36.70 -9.40 -8.40
C MET A 69 -36.89 -8.08 -9.15
N LYS A 70 -38.12 -7.80 -9.57
CA LYS A 70 -38.50 -6.51 -10.15
C LYS A 70 -39.18 -5.66 -9.07
N HIS A 71 -38.52 -4.57 -8.67
CA HIS A 71 -39.08 -3.60 -7.75
C HIS A 71 -40.32 -2.92 -8.38
N PRO A 72 -41.31 -2.46 -7.60
CA PRO A 72 -42.46 -1.71 -8.11
C PRO A 72 -42.11 -0.45 -8.93
N SER A 73 -40.91 0.11 -8.74
CA SER A 73 -40.38 1.22 -9.57
C SER A 73 -39.88 0.80 -10.96
N GLY A 74 -39.89 -0.50 -11.28
CA GLY A 74 -39.39 -1.06 -12.52
C GLY A 74 -37.91 -1.49 -12.50
N LYS A 75 -37.16 -1.17 -11.44
CA LYS A 75 -35.75 -1.58 -11.27
C LYS A 75 -35.67 -3.10 -11.02
N VAL A 76 -34.75 -3.77 -11.71
CA VAL A 76 -34.48 -5.20 -11.50
C VAL A 76 -33.26 -5.32 -10.60
N VAL A 77 -33.37 -6.11 -9.54
CA VAL A 77 -32.33 -6.33 -8.52
C VAL A 77 -32.10 -7.83 -8.35
N ASP A 78 -30.85 -8.22 -8.21
CA ASP A 78 -30.48 -9.58 -7.83
C ASP A 78 -30.46 -9.63 -6.29
N ALA A 79 -31.08 -10.65 -5.71
CA ALA A 79 -31.17 -10.84 -4.27
C ALA A 79 -30.79 -12.28 -3.90
N VAL A 80 -30.24 -12.46 -2.69
CA VAL A 80 -29.90 -13.78 -2.16
C VAL A 80 -30.87 -14.09 -1.04
N ILE A 81 -31.40 -15.31 -1.03
CA ILE A 81 -32.25 -15.80 0.06
C ILE A 81 -31.36 -16.42 1.14
N SER A 82 -31.40 -15.87 2.34
CA SER A 82 -30.89 -16.49 3.57
C SER A 82 -32.07 -16.94 4.44
N VAL A 83 -31.82 -17.82 5.42
CA VAL A 83 -32.84 -18.27 6.37
C VAL A 83 -32.30 -18.02 7.77
N ASP A 84 -33.04 -17.24 8.56
CA ASP A 84 -32.71 -16.97 9.95
C ASP A 84 -32.94 -18.20 10.84
N ASN A 85 -32.39 -18.18 12.06
CA ASN A 85 -32.53 -19.23 13.08
C ASN A 85 -33.99 -19.57 13.43
N ASP A 86 -34.92 -18.67 13.13
CA ASP A 86 -36.37 -18.85 13.29
C ASP A 86 -37.09 -19.40 12.03
N ASN A 87 -36.35 -19.92 11.03
CA ASN A 87 -36.86 -20.41 9.74
C ASN A 87 -37.61 -19.37 8.89
N ILE A 88 -37.26 -18.09 9.05
CA ILE A 88 -37.78 -17.00 8.23
C ILE A 88 -36.83 -16.77 7.06
N ALA A 89 -37.34 -16.81 5.82
CA ALA A 89 -36.57 -16.47 4.63
C ALA A 89 -36.31 -14.95 4.61
N LEU A 90 -35.04 -14.57 4.74
CA LEU A 90 -34.55 -13.21 4.60
C LEU A 90 -34.09 -13.01 3.16
N VAL A 91 -34.51 -11.90 2.55
CA VAL A 91 -34.07 -11.50 1.20
C VAL A 91 -33.10 -10.35 1.38
N GLU A 92 -31.80 -10.64 1.28
CA GLU A 92 -30.76 -9.63 1.35
C GLU A 92 -30.69 -8.91 -0.01
N LEU A 93 -31.09 -7.64 0.00
CA LEU A 93 -30.94 -6.73 -1.13
C LEU A 93 -29.53 -6.12 -1.05
N GLU A 94 -28.70 -6.37 -2.06
CA GLU A 94 -27.52 -5.52 -2.25
C GLU A 94 -28.03 -4.11 -2.56
N GLU A 95 -27.77 -3.15 -1.65
CA GLU A 95 -28.07 -1.74 -1.90
C GLU A 95 -27.50 -1.39 -3.27
N GLY A 96 -28.38 -0.94 -4.17
CA GLY A 96 -28.01 -0.75 -5.56
C GLY A 96 -26.90 0.29 -5.67
N ASP A 97 -25.69 -0.19 -5.92
CA ASP A 97 -24.52 0.63 -6.20
C ASP A 97 -24.85 1.58 -7.36
N THR A 98 -24.68 2.87 -7.12
CA THR A 98 -24.88 3.91 -8.13
C THR A 98 -23.74 3.95 -9.17
N GLY A 99 -22.79 3.01 -9.11
CA GLY A 99 -21.72 2.83 -10.10
C GLY A 99 -20.57 3.84 -9.97
N TYR A 100 -20.66 4.75 -9.00
CA TYR A 100 -19.69 5.82 -8.75
C TYR A 100 -19.43 6.02 -7.26
N ASN A 101 -19.35 4.93 -6.49
CA ASN A 101 -18.91 5.04 -5.10
C ASN A 101 -17.41 5.34 -5.07
N LEU A 102 -17.07 6.55 -4.61
CA LEU A 102 -15.70 6.98 -4.38
C LEU A 102 -15.25 6.39 -3.04
N HIS A 103 -14.28 5.49 -3.07
CA HIS A 103 -13.71 4.90 -1.87
C HIS A 103 -12.26 5.30 -1.75
N GLY A 104 -11.85 5.84 -0.61
CA GLY A 104 -10.48 6.27 -0.46
C GLY A 104 -9.97 6.25 0.97
N ASN A 105 -8.66 6.47 1.08
CA ASN A 105 -8.01 6.69 2.35
C ASN A 105 -7.11 7.91 2.31
N TRP A 106 -6.92 8.53 3.48
CA TRP A 106 -6.01 9.65 3.72
C TRP A 106 -5.25 9.39 5.02
N LEU A 107 -3.94 9.24 4.92
CA LEU A 107 -3.02 9.11 6.05
C LEU A 107 -2.30 10.44 6.26
N THR A 108 -2.31 10.93 7.49
CA THR A 108 -1.41 11.99 7.94
C THR A 108 -0.56 11.48 9.08
N GLU A 109 0.74 11.78 9.04
CA GLU A 109 1.69 11.23 9.99
C GLU A 109 2.88 12.17 10.21
N TYR A 110 3.50 12.00 11.37
CA TYR A 110 4.73 12.65 11.73
C TYR A 110 5.76 11.58 12.09
N LYS A 111 6.95 11.71 11.50
CA LYS A 111 8.07 10.78 11.68
C LYS A 111 9.28 11.51 12.20
N ILE A 112 10.01 10.84 13.07
CA ILE A 112 11.33 11.26 13.52
C ILE A 112 12.27 10.08 13.29
N GLU A 113 13.35 10.34 12.54
CA GLU A 113 14.45 9.41 12.36
C GLU A 113 15.73 10.00 12.95
N HIS A 114 16.39 9.29 13.85
CA HIS A 114 17.70 9.68 14.34
C HIS A 114 18.75 9.02 13.45
N PHE A 115 19.08 9.70 12.35
CA PHE A 115 20.06 9.24 11.38
C PHE A 115 21.45 9.41 11.98
N ARG A 116 22.17 8.32 12.26
CA ARG A 116 23.62 8.37 12.42
C ARG A 116 24.20 8.24 11.01
N ASN A 117 24.96 9.26 10.56
CA ASN A 117 25.41 9.32 9.17
C ASN A 117 26.08 8.00 8.72
N GLU A 118 25.54 7.36 7.68
CA GLU A 118 26.21 6.23 7.02
C GLU A 118 27.65 6.64 6.65
N GLY A 119 28.64 5.84 7.03
CA GLY A 119 30.07 6.12 6.81
C GLY A 119 30.91 6.29 8.08
N SER A 120 31.98 7.11 8.01
CA SER A 120 32.98 7.30 9.09
C SER A 120 32.60 8.38 10.13
N SER A 121 31.45 9.02 9.98
CA SER A 121 31.01 10.12 10.85
C SER A 121 30.34 9.60 12.13
N HIS A 122 30.64 10.24 13.25
CA HIS A 122 30.03 9.95 14.55
C HIS A 122 28.72 10.73 14.77
N ASN A 123 28.33 11.60 13.85
CA ASN A 123 27.23 12.54 14.03
C ASN A 123 25.86 11.88 13.83
N SER A 124 24.98 12.05 14.82
CA SER A 124 23.56 11.72 14.72
C SER A 124 22.73 12.99 14.55
N ARG A 125 21.75 12.98 13.64
CA ARG A 125 20.82 14.09 13.41
C ARG A 125 19.38 13.63 13.40
N PRO A 126 18.45 14.33 14.08
CA PRO A 126 17.03 14.06 13.94
C PRO A 126 16.54 14.61 12.59
N VAL A 127 16.01 13.72 11.76
CA VAL A 127 15.28 14.03 10.54
C VAL A 127 13.80 14.01 10.87
N HIS A 128 13.13 15.12 10.59
CA HIS A 128 11.71 15.30 10.81
C HIS A 128 10.99 15.19 9.48
N GLU A 129 10.00 14.31 9.40
CA GLU A 129 9.12 14.18 8.24
C GLU A 129 7.67 14.41 8.65
N TRP A 130 7.00 15.36 7.98
CA TRP A 130 5.56 15.59 8.09
C TRP A 130 4.91 15.12 6.80
N VAL A 131 4.03 14.13 6.89
CA VAL A 131 3.21 13.67 5.78
C VAL A 131 1.83 14.29 5.96
N PHE A 132 1.50 15.21 5.07
CA PHE A 132 0.21 15.92 5.09
C PHE A 132 -0.90 15.03 4.53
N GLY A 133 -0.58 14.21 3.53
CA GLY A 133 -1.49 13.24 2.96
C GLY A 133 -0.71 12.16 2.23
N ASP A 134 -0.92 10.90 2.60
CA ASP A 134 -0.55 9.72 1.83
C ASP A 134 -1.82 8.88 1.69
N GLY A 135 -2.18 8.45 0.48
CA GLY A 135 -3.44 7.76 0.31
C GLY A 135 -3.70 7.30 -1.10
N ARG A 136 -4.89 6.74 -1.28
CA ARG A 136 -5.42 6.35 -2.56
C ARG A 136 -6.91 6.62 -2.63
N VAL A 137 -7.35 7.06 -3.81
CA VAL A 137 -8.77 7.21 -4.15
C VAL A 137 -9.10 6.22 -5.26
N ASN A 138 -10.12 5.41 -5.06
CA ASN A 138 -10.62 4.43 -6.03
C ASN A 138 -11.90 4.95 -6.67
N LEU A 139 -11.99 4.85 -7.99
CA LEU A 139 -13.14 5.30 -8.77
C LEU A 139 -14.10 4.13 -8.99
N GLY A 140 -14.83 3.74 -7.93
CA GLY A 140 -15.78 2.63 -7.95
C GLY A 140 -15.20 1.33 -8.53
N ASP A 141 -16.03 0.61 -9.28
CA ASP A 141 -15.69 -0.68 -9.91
C ASP A 141 -14.88 -0.57 -11.22
N THR A 142 -14.38 0.63 -11.55
CA THR A 142 -13.71 0.85 -12.85
C THR A 142 -12.30 0.25 -12.92
N GLY A 143 -11.73 -0.14 -11.77
CA GLY A 143 -10.32 -0.52 -11.63
C GLY A 143 -9.36 0.67 -11.58
N PHE A 144 -9.80 1.87 -11.99
CA PHE A 144 -8.99 3.08 -11.91
C PHE A 144 -8.90 3.63 -10.50
N ASN A 145 -7.70 4.03 -10.12
CA ASN A 145 -7.43 4.62 -8.83
C ASN A 145 -6.25 5.58 -8.91
N LEU A 146 -6.17 6.49 -7.94
CA LEU A 146 -5.16 7.54 -7.86
C LEU A 146 -4.53 7.50 -6.48
N GLY A 147 -3.28 7.05 -6.40
CA GLY A 147 -2.44 7.22 -5.22
C GLY A 147 -1.82 8.61 -5.18
N PHE A 148 -1.58 9.13 -3.98
CA PHE A 148 -0.90 10.42 -3.78
C PHE A 148 -0.07 10.41 -2.50
N VAL A 149 1.01 11.20 -2.48
CA VAL A 149 1.79 11.53 -1.29
C VAL A 149 2.12 13.01 -1.33
N LEU A 150 1.99 13.70 -0.21
CA LEU A 150 2.52 15.03 0.02
C LEU A 150 3.20 15.06 1.39
N LYS A 151 4.51 15.27 1.38
CA LYS A 151 5.30 15.31 2.61
C LYS A 151 6.34 16.42 2.58
N LYS A 152 6.80 16.77 3.76
CA LYS A 152 7.90 17.69 4.01
C LYS A 152 8.93 17.00 4.87
N VAL A 153 10.19 17.10 4.49
CA VAL A 153 11.36 16.63 5.24
C VAL A 153 12.19 17.83 5.68
N SER A 154 12.65 17.84 6.93
CA SER A 154 13.64 18.82 7.38
C SER A 154 14.54 18.28 8.46
N PHE A 155 15.78 18.76 8.49
CA PHE A 155 16.67 18.57 9.61
C PHE A 155 17.57 19.80 9.76
N LYS A 156 18.10 19.97 10.96
CA LYS A 156 19.17 20.93 11.25
C LYS A 156 20.40 20.14 11.67
N ASN A 157 21.49 20.28 10.93
CA ASN A 157 22.77 19.74 11.38
C ASN A 157 23.30 20.65 12.50
N GLU A 158 23.42 20.11 13.70
CA GLU A 158 24.36 20.61 14.71
C GLU A 158 25.67 19.83 14.50
N ILE A 159 26.57 20.35 13.67
CA ILE A 159 27.92 19.80 13.65
C ILE A 159 28.58 20.29 14.95
N HIS A 160 28.69 19.43 15.96
CA HIS A 160 29.55 19.66 17.13
C HIS A 160 31.03 19.48 16.71
N ASP A 161 31.48 20.23 15.72
CA ASP A 161 32.91 20.44 15.48
C ASP A 161 33.26 21.87 15.90
N ALA A 162 34.56 22.13 16.08
CA ALA A 162 35.06 23.44 16.50
C ALA A 162 34.73 24.60 15.53
N SER A 163 34.08 24.32 14.38
CA SER A 163 33.78 25.29 13.34
C SER A 163 32.36 25.89 13.42
N ASN A 164 31.50 25.41 14.33
CA ASN A 164 30.15 25.96 14.56
C ASN A 164 29.28 26.00 13.26
N ASN A 165 29.56 25.10 12.33
CA ASN A 165 28.89 25.03 11.04
C ASN A 165 27.54 24.30 11.18
N HIS A 166 26.44 25.03 10.96
CA HIS A 166 25.10 24.45 10.91
C HIS A 166 24.61 24.34 9.47
N THR A 167 23.83 23.32 9.15
CA THR A 167 23.16 23.20 7.84
C THR A 167 21.66 23.07 8.05
N ASP A 168 20.87 23.97 7.44
CA ASP A 168 19.40 23.87 7.38
C ASP A 168 19.01 23.19 6.08
N PHE A 169 18.35 22.03 6.18
CA PHE A 169 17.83 21.29 5.04
C PHE A 169 16.31 21.27 5.11
N ARG A 170 15.66 21.59 3.99
CA ARG A 170 14.20 21.46 3.86
C ARG A 170 13.83 21.02 2.45
N MET A 171 12.96 20.04 2.36
CA MET A 171 12.44 19.52 1.11
C MET A 171 10.94 19.23 1.24
N THR A 172 10.19 19.53 0.19
CA THR A 172 8.83 19.07 -0.03
C THR A 172 8.86 18.05 -1.16
N GLU A 173 8.14 16.96 -0.98
CA GLU A 173 7.99 15.89 -1.96
C GLU A 173 6.51 15.64 -2.20
N MET A 174 6.14 15.59 -3.48
CA MET A 174 4.82 15.22 -3.95
C MET A 174 4.95 14.02 -4.87
N GLU A 175 4.17 12.97 -4.63
CA GLU A 175 4.07 11.82 -5.52
C GLU A 175 2.63 11.66 -5.99
N VAL A 176 2.43 11.41 -7.28
CA VAL A 176 1.12 11.13 -7.88
C VAL A 176 1.21 9.81 -8.62
N ARG A 177 0.27 8.91 -8.33
CA ARG A 177 0.32 7.50 -8.74
C ARG A 177 -0.99 7.06 -9.39
N PRO A 178 -1.31 7.45 -10.63
CA PRO A 178 -2.44 6.88 -11.34
C PRO A 178 -2.18 5.39 -11.59
N ALA A 179 -3.18 4.56 -11.32
CA ALA A 179 -3.08 3.13 -11.53
C ALA A 179 -4.39 2.51 -12.04
N TYR A 180 -4.25 1.34 -12.65
CA TYR A 180 -5.35 0.48 -13.05
C TYR A 180 -5.15 -0.89 -12.42
N ALA A 181 -6.16 -1.36 -11.68
CA ALA A 181 -6.19 -2.66 -11.04
C ALA A 181 -7.22 -3.58 -11.71
N TYR A 182 -6.90 -4.86 -11.80
CA TYR A 182 -7.74 -5.89 -12.37
C TYR A 182 -7.63 -7.18 -11.57
N GLU A 183 -8.77 -7.83 -11.31
CA GLU A 183 -8.85 -9.10 -10.61
C GLU A 183 -9.59 -10.14 -11.46
N THR A 184 -9.05 -11.35 -11.53
CA THR A 184 -9.67 -12.49 -12.20
C THR A 184 -9.36 -13.79 -11.46
N GLY A 185 -10.40 -14.38 -10.86
CA GLY A 185 -10.29 -15.63 -10.11
C GLY A 185 -9.30 -15.52 -8.95
N LYS A 186 -8.16 -16.22 -9.07
CA LYS A 186 -7.09 -16.24 -8.06
C LYS A 186 -6.00 -15.19 -8.30
N HIS A 187 -6.15 -14.37 -9.32
CA HIS A 187 -5.14 -13.44 -9.81
C HIS A 187 -5.60 -12.02 -9.60
N TRP A 188 -4.75 -11.20 -9.01
CA TRP A 188 -4.94 -9.75 -8.91
C TRP A 188 -3.69 -9.07 -9.47
N MET A 189 -3.88 -8.03 -10.27
CA MET A 189 -2.79 -7.25 -10.84
C MET A 189 -3.10 -5.76 -10.78
N MET A 190 -2.07 -4.95 -10.68
CA MET A 190 -2.19 -3.51 -10.79
C MET A 190 -1.00 -2.96 -11.55
N PHE A 191 -1.24 -2.02 -12.45
CA PHE A 191 -0.18 -1.27 -13.11
C PHE A 191 -0.30 0.20 -12.68
N GLU A 192 0.76 0.71 -12.08
CA GLU A 192 0.85 2.06 -11.57
C GLU A 192 1.90 2.84 -12.34
N ALA A 193 1.58 4.06 -12.77
CA ALA A 193 2.58 5.04 -13.19
C ALA A 193 2.88 5.97 -12.02
N ILE A 194 4.09 6.49 -11.96
CA ILE A 194 4.57 7.32 -10.87
C ILE A 194 5.08 8.64 -11.45
N TYR A 195 4.56 9.74 -10.93
CA TYR A 195 5.18 11.05 -11.02
C TYR A 195 5.65 11.47 -9.63
N LEU A 196 6.88 11.96 -9.54
CA LEU A 196 7.49 12.44 -8.33
C LEU A 196 8.00 13.86 -8.56
N GLY A 197 7.64 14.79 -7.70
CA GLY A 197 8.15 16.16 -7.72
C GLY A 197 8.80 16.48 -6.37
N LYS A 198 10.07 16.85 -6.39
CA LYS A 198 10.82 17.29 -5.20
C LYS A 198 11.26 18.73 -5.35
N THR A 199 11.10 19.52 -4.30
CA THR A 199 11.60 20.89 -4.26
C THR A 199 12.04 21.26 -2.86
N GLY A 200 13.16 21.95 -2.73
CA GLY A 200 13.73 22.28 -1.45
C GLY A 200 14.98 23.14 -1.53
N TYR A 201 15.62 23.31 -0.38
CA TYR A 201 16.93 23.93 -0.30
C TYR A 201 17.79 23.29 0.80
N GLU A 202 19.10 23.40 0.59
CA GLU A 202 20.13 23.17 1.60
C GLU A 202 20.89 24.48 1.82
N LYS A 203 20.93 24.98 3.06
CA LYS A 203 21.58 26.23 3.40
C LYS A 203 22.68 26.00 4.45
N PRO A 204 23.96 26.21 4.11
CA PRO A 204 25.01 26.31 5.10
C PRO A 204 24.82 27.58 5.93
N THR A 205 25.07 27.51 7.24
CA THR A 205 24.94 28.63 8.19
C THR A 205 26.30 29.26 8.44
N VAL A 206 27.16 29.32 7.42
CA VAL A 206 28.34 30.18 7.45
C VAL A 206 27.90 31.57 7.00
N ALA A 207 28.34 32.63 7.69
CA ALA A 207 28.08 34.00 7.26
C ALA A 207 28.50 34.13 5.78
N GLU A 208 27.58 34.60 4.93
CA GLU A 208 27.74 34.75 3.45
C GLU A 208 27.43 33.51 2.58
N SER A 209 26.93 32.40 3.11
CA SER A 209 26.56 31.22 2.29
C SER A 209 25.20 31.39 1.57
N ASN A 210 25.18 31.19 0.26
CA ASN A 210 23.93 31.07 -0.52
C ASN A 210 23.26 29.71 -0.28
N ALA A 211 21.93 29.68 -0.33
CA ALA A 211 21.18 28.42 -0.30
C ALA A 211 21.29 27.70 -1.65
N TYR A 212 21.54 26.40 -1.63
CA TYR A 212 21.52 25.54 -2.81
C TYR A 212 20.10 24.99 -2.98
N LEU A 213 19.52 25.12 -4.18
CA LEU A 213 18.24 24.50 -4.49
C LEU A 213 18.44 23.01 -4.72
N ILE A 214 17.61 22.21 -4.08
CA ILE A 214 17.60 20.75 -4.18
C ILE A 214 16.22 20.28 -4.65
N GLY A 215 16.16 19.13 -5.30
CA GLY A 215 14.94 18.60 -5.86
C GLY A 215 15.12 18.18 -7.31
N GLY A 216 14.00 17.95 -7.99
CA GLY A 216 13.95 17.36 -9.32
C GLY A 216 12.66 16.60 -9.52
N ASP A 217 12.31 16.36 -10.78
CA ASP A 217 11.20 15.51 -11.13
C ASP A 217 11.68 14.06 -11.28
N GLY A 218 10.76 13.12 -11.08
CA GLY A 218 10.99 11.71 -11.28
C GLY A 218 9.79 11.02 -11.90
N TYR A 219 10.06 9.97 -12.67
CA TYR A 219 9.05 9.23 -13.41
C TYR A 219 9.31 7.73 -13.32
N GLY A 220 8.25 6.97 -13.15
CA GLY A 220 8.38 5.54 -12.95
C GLY A 220 7.13 4.75 -13.27
N PHE A 221 7.27 3.45 -13.13
CA PHE A 221 6.13 2.54 -13.18
C PHE A 221 6.34 1.40 -12.17
N ARG A 222 5.23 0.86 -11.69
CA ARG A 222 5.20 -0.16 -10.66
C ARG A 222 4.12 -1.20 -10.93
N PRO A 223 4.44 -2.32 -11.60
CA PRO A 223 3.53 -3.43 -11.73
C PRO A 223 3.49 -4.24 -10.44
N TYR A 224 2.28 -4.63 -10.09
CA TYR A 224 1.98 -5.51 -8.98
C TYR A 224 1.23 -6.73 -9.48
N TYR A 225 1.51 -7.85 -8.84
CA TYR A 225 0.79 -9.09 -9.10
C TYR A 225 0.64 -9.89 -7.82
N ARG A 226 -0.55 -10.45 -7.60
CA ARG A 226 -0.85 -11.36 -6.50
C ARG A 226 -1.54 -12.59 -7.04
N TYR A 227 -1.11 -13.75 -6.56
CA TYR A 227 -1.70 -15.04 -6.81
C TYR A 227 -2.13 -15.70 -5.49
N GLN A 228 -3.43 -15.97 -5.36
CA GLN A 228 -4.01 -16.67 -4.23
C GLN A 228 -4.01 -18.18 -4.52
N ALA A 229 -2.96 -18.89 -4.10
CA ALA A 229 -2.82 -20.32 -4.37
C ALA A 229 -3.92 -21.14 -3.68
N THR A 230 -4.17 -20.87 -2.40
CA THR A 230 -5.22 -21.48 -1.56
C THR A 230 -5.87 -20.40 -0.70
N ASP A 231 -6.91 -20.72 0.08
CA ASP A 231 -7.52 -19.74 1.00
C ASP A 231 -6.57 -19.25 2.12
N LYS A 232 -5.40 -19.88 2.28
CA LYS A 232 -4.40 -19.54 3.30
C LYS A 232 -3.07 -19.05 2.74
N LEU A 233 -2.72 -19.45 1.52
CA LEU A 233 -1.41 -19.17 0.92
C LEU A 233 -1.56 -18.19 -0.23
N ALA A 234 -0.79 -17.10 -0.19
CA ALA A 234 -0.68 -16.14 -1.28
C ALA A 234 0.78 -15.84 -1.62
N VAL A 235 1.01 -15.55 -2.90
CA VAL A 235 2.29 -15.05 -3.40
C VAL A 235 2.02 -13.72 -4.08
N ASN A 236 2.84 -12.71 -3.81
CA ASN A 236 2.72 -11.41 -4.44
C ASN A 236 4.08 -10.86 -4.84
N THR A 237 4.09 -10.08 -5.92
CA THR A 237 5.26 -9.39 -6.43
C THR A 237 4.95 -7.92 -6.58
N ASP A 238 5.98 -7.13 -6.34
CA ASP A 238 5.96 -5.68 -6.47
C ASP A 238 7.29 -5.28 -7.08
N LEU A 239 7.24 -4.77 -8.31
CA LEU A 239 8.41 -4.32 -9.04
C LEU A 239 8.26 -2.83 -9.28
N LYS A 240 9.30 -2.05 -9.04
CA LYS A 240 9.32 -0.62 -9.27
C LYS A 240 10.51 -0.26 -10.13
N TRP A 241 10.28 0.58 -11.12
CA TRP A 241 11.32 1.33 -11.80
C TRP A 241 11.02 2.82 -11.65
N LEU A 242 12.03 3.62 -11.32
CA LEU A 242 11.89 5.06 -11.14
C LEU A 242 13.20 5.74 -11.51
N THR A 243 13.11 6.81 -12.30
CA THR A 243 14.21 7.77 -12.51
C THR A 243 13.90 9.05 -11.74
N GLU A 244 14.92 9.73 -11.24
CA GLU A 244 14.83 11.01 -10.56
C GLU A 244 15.95 11.95 -11.01
N ASP A 245 15.60 13.18 -11.37
CA ASP A 245 16.56 14.24 -11.63
C ASP A 245 17.30 14.64 -10.34
N LYS A 246 18.59 14.95 -10.45
CA LYS A 246 19.41 15.37 -9.30
C LYS A 246 19.26 16.83 -8.91
N GLY A 247 18.78 17.66 -9.84
CA GLY A 247 18.78 19.11 -9.70
C GLY A 247 17.38 19.70 -9.75
N ALA A 248 17.12 20.70 -8.91
CA ALA A 248 15.85 21.44 -8.89
C ALA A 248 15.58 22.20 -10.20
N ASN A 249 16.63 22.43 -11.00
CA ASN A 249 16.56 23.05 -12.32
C ASN A 249 16.38 22.01 -13.45
N GLY A 250 16.10 20.74 -13.13
CA GLY A 250 15.97 19.64 -14.09
C GLY A 250 17.27 18.85 -14.33
N ALA A 251 17.23 17.95 -15.31
CA ALA A 251 18.24 16.94 -15.70
C ALA A 251 19.70 17.41 -15.92
N ASP A 252 20.01 18.70 -15.79
CA ASP A 252 21.35 19.27 -16.04
C ASP A 252 22.44 18.76 -15.07
N SER A 253 22.04 18.16 -13.94
CA SER A 253 22.95 17.59 -12.94
C SER A 253 23.13 16.07 -13.08
N GLY A 254 22.42 15.43 -14.01
CA GLY A 254 22.31 13.98 -14.14
C GLY A 254 21.07 13.42 -13.43
N GLU A 255 20.96 12.09 -13.42
CA GLU A 255 19.79 11.36 -12.92
C GLU A 255 20.18 10.19 -12.00
N PHE A 256 19.27 9.80 -11.12
CA PHE A 256 19.32 8.56 -10.37
C PHE A 256 18.26 7.61 -10.93
N VAL A 257 18.68 6.44 -11.39
CA VAL A 257 17.76 5.40 -11.88
C VAL A 257 17.79 4.23 -10.91
N PHE A 258 16.63 3.81 -10.43
CA PHE A 258 16.55 2.67 -9.53
C PHE A 258 15.45 1.67 -9.88
N TYR A 259 15.73 0.44 -9.51
CA TYR A 259 14.89 -0.73 -9.67
C TYR A 259 14.69 -1.34 -8.29
N GLU A 260 13.46 -1.62 -7.92
CA GLU A 260 13.12 -2.37 -6.71
C GLU A 260 12.31 -3.59 -7.14
N ALA A 261 12.60 -4.73 -6.52
CA ALA A 261 11.89 -5.97 -6.74
C ALA A 261 11.63 -6.62 -5.39
N LEU A 262 10.36 -6.93 -5.15
CA LEU A 262 9.89 -7.62 -3.95
C LEU A 262 9.06 -8.83 -4.36
N LEU A 263 9.40 -9.98 -3.80
CA LEU A 263 8.59 -11.19 -3.85
C LEU A 263 8.19 -11.55 -2.42
N ASN A 264 6.90 -11.70 -2.15
CA ASN A 264 6.38 -12.01 -0.83
C ASN A 264 5.56 -13.29 -0.89
N VAL A 265 5.78 -14.15 0.10
CA VAL A 265 4.99 -15.36 0.33
C VAL A 265 4.34 -15.21 1.70
N SER A 266 3.01 -15.32 1.77
CA SER A 266 2.25 -15.20 3.01
C SER A 266 1.38 -16.42 3.27
N TYR A 267 1.30 -16.81 4.53
CA TYR A 267 0.51 -17.94 5.01
C TYR A 267 -0.32 -17.54 6.24
N ARG A 268 -1.64 -17.64 6.10
CA ARG A 268 -2.60 -17.44 7.18
C ARG A 268 -2.68 -18.70 8.05
N VAL A 269 -2.17 -18.61 9.28
CA VAL A 269 -2.14 -19.72 10.24
C VAL A 269 -3.51 -19.86 10.89
N THR A 270 -4.04 -18.76 11.40
CA THR A 270 -5.39 -18.60 11.96
C THR A 270 -6.03 -17.34 11.37
N ASP A 271 -7.29 -17.06 11.69
CA ASP A 271 -7.96 -15.84 11.20
C ASP A 271 -7.27 -14.56 11.72
N ASP A 272 -6.69 -14.62 12.93
CA ASP A 272 -6.00 -13.49 13.56
C ASP A 272 -4.48 -13.45 13.36
N PHE A 273 -3.88 -14.52 12.81
CA PHE A 273 -2.43 -14.65 12.74
C PHE A 273 -1.95 -15.08 11.35
N THR A 274 -1.12 -14.23 10.76
CA THR A 274 -0.51 -14.46 9.44
C THR A 274 1.00 -14.25 9.53
N VAL A 275 1.74 -15.11 8.83
CA VAL A 275 3.19 -15.02 8.72
C VAL A 275 3.59 -14.93 7.26
N GLY A 276 4.75 -14.36 7.00
CA GLY A 276 5.28 -14.34 5.65
C GLY A 276 6.77 -14.05 5.60
N THR A 277 7.28 -14.05 4.38
CA THR A 277 8.66 -13.69 4.09
C THR A 277 8.71 -12.95 2.76
N GLU A 278 9.38 -11.81 2.77
CA GLU A 278 9.66 -11.02 1.58
C GLU A 278 11.11 -11.21 1.15
N PHE A 279 11.35 -11.34 -0.14
CA PHE A 279 12.66 -11.28 -0.76
C PHE A 279 12.72 -9.95 -1.50
N PHE A 280 13.57 -9.06 -1.02
CA PHE A 280 13.70 -7.72 -1.57
C PHE A 280 15.08 -7.53 -2.19
N ARG A 281 15.09 -6.88 -3.34
CA ARG A 281 16.29 -6.41 -4.02
C ARG A 281 16.06 -5.01 -4.52
N LYS A 282 17.03 -4.13 -4.28
CA LYS A 282 17.10 -2.81 -4.88
C LYS A 282 18.42 -2.61 -5.60
N GLU A 283 18.36 -1.99 -6.76
CA GLU A 283 19.53 -1.55 -7.51
C GLU A 283 19.34 -0.09 -7.91
N GLY A 284 20.32 0.75 -7.59
CA GLY A 284 20.37 2.15 -8.00
C GLY A 284 21.60 2.39 -8.86
N ASN A 285 21.45 3.16 -9.93
CA ASN A 285 22.53 3.66 -10.75
C ASN A 285 22.51 5.17 -10.73
N ASP A 286 23.67 5.71 -10.46
CA ASP A 286 23.90 7.14 -10.41
C ASP A 286 24.54 7.59 -11.72
N TYR A 287 23.91 8.48 -12.47
CA TYR A 287 24.37 8.95 -13.77
C TYR A 287 24.78 10.43 -13.72
N ASP A 288 25.92 10.76 -14.33
CA ASP A 288 26.30 12.17 -14.54
C ASP A 288 25.45 12.81 -15.65
N ARG A 289 25.59 14.14 -15.82
CA ARG A 289 24.92 14.91 -16.88
C ARG A 289 25.15 14.40 -18.31
N ASN A 290 26.18 13.58 -18.53
CA ASN A 290 26.52 13.02 -19.85
C ASN A 290 26.00 11.58 -20.00
N GLY A 291 25.23 11.07 -19.02
CA GLY A 291 24.74 9.69 -18.99
C GLY A 291 25.80 8.66 -18.63
N ASN A 292 26.97 9.06 -18.12
CA ASN A 292 27.95 8.09 -17.62
C ASN A 292 27.59 7.64 -16.21
N ARG A 293 27.59 6.33 -15.99
CA ARG A 293 27.39 5.77 -14.64
C ARG A 293 28.56 6.16 -13.72
N GLY A 294 28.25 6.91 -12.68
CA GLY A 294 29.17 7.33 -11.61
C GLY A 294 29.29 6.27 -10.50
N SER A 295 28.16 5.77 -10.00
CA SER A 295 28.13 4.73 -8.97
C SER A 295 26.96 3.77 -9.14
N ASN A 296 27.05 2.61 -8.49
CA ASN A 296 25.98 1.63 -8.44
C ASN A 296 25.77 1.18 -6.99
N VAL A 297 24.51 1.21 -6.54
CA VAL A 297 24.09 0.74 -5.22
C VAL A 297 23.29 -0.53 -5.39
N VAL A 298 23.57 -1.55 -4.58
CA VAL A 298 22.78 -2.77 -4.51
C VAL A 298 22.44 -3.07 -3.07
N GLU A 299 21.16 -3.28 -2.80
CA GLU A 299 20.63 -3.68 -1.50
C GLU A 299 19.85 -4.99 -1.65
N LYS A 300 20.03 -5.90 -0.70
CA LYS A 300 19.35 -7.20 -0.68
C LYS A 300 18.87 -7.50 0.72
N GLU A 301 17.63 -7.95 0.84
CA GLU A 301 17.01 -8.21 2.12
C GLU A 301 16.12 -9.47 2.06
N ILE A 302 16.10 -10.23 3.16
CA ILE A 302 15.16 -11.34 3.36
C ILE A 302 14.35 -10.99 4.60
N ARG A 303 13.10 -10.57 4.41
CA ARG A 303 12.32 -9.90 5.44
C ARG A 303 11.23 -10.82 5.97
N PRO A 304 11.47 -11.63 7.03
CA PRO A 304 10.39 -12.33 7.69
C PRO A 304 9.49 -11.33 8.42
N TRP A 305 8.20 -11.60 8.39
CA TRP A 305 7.20 -10.79 9.07
C TRP A 305 6.06 -11.64 9.63
N ALA A 306 5.38 -11.10 10.64
CA ALA A 306 4.20 -11.68 11.22
C ALA A 306 3.21 -10.58 11.59
N THR A 307 1.93 -10.86 11.40
CA THR A 307 0.84 -9.97 11.80
C THR A 307 -0.04 -10.68 12.79
N TYR A 308 -0.46 -9.94 13.81
CA TYR A 308 -1.39 -10.43 14.81
C TYR A 308 -2.52 -9.42 15.02
N HIS A 309 -3.75 -9.91 14.93
CA HIS A 309 -4.97 -9.16 15.16
C HIS A 309 -5.54 -9.53 16.53
N LEU A 310 -5.95 -8.53 17.30
CA LEU A 310 -6.58 -8.70 18.60
C LEU A 310 -7.67 -7.63 18.76
N ASP A 311 -8.91 -7.99 18.42
CA ASP A 311 -10.04 -7.06 18.41
C ASP A 311 -9.70 -5.79 17.61
N LYS A 312 -9.71 -4.59 18.19
CA LYS A 312 -9.39 -3.36 17.45
C LYS A 312 -7.89 -3.13 17.24
N HIS A 313 -7.04 -3.98 17.80
CA HIS A 313 -5.59 -3.83 17.79
C HIS A 313 -4.96 -4.67 16.68
N ASN A 314 -4.09 -4.06 15.89
CA ASN A 314 -3.33 -4.73 14.85
C ASN A 314 -1.84 -4.54 15.09
N PHE A 315 -1.09 -5.63 15.02
CA PHE A 315 0.36 -5.64 15.16
C PHE A 315 0.98 -6.22 13.90
N LEU A 316 2.06 -5.60 13.43
CA LEU A 316 2.97 -6.18 12.44
C LEU A 316 4.38 -6.10 12.98
N LEU A 317 5.02 -7.26 13.08
CA LEU A 317 6.43 -7.40 13.41
C LEU A 317 7.18 -7.80 12.15
N LYS A 318 8.30 -7.14 11.89
CA LYS A 318 9.11 -7.40 10.71
C LYS A 318 10.59 -7.26 11.03
N MET A 319 11.39 -8.15 10.48
CA MET A 319 12.84 -8.05 10.51
C MET A 319 13.35 -7.84 9.09
N GLU A 320 14.31 -6.94 8.89
CA GLU A 320 14.92 -6.67 7.60
C GLU A 320 16.45 -6.78 7.76
N PRO A 321 17.01 -8.02 7.71
CA PRO A 321 18.43 -8.24 7.53
C PRO A 321 18.81 -7.76 6.13
N GLN A 322 19.68 -6.78 6.07
CA GLN A 322 20.08 -6.06 4.86
C GLN A 322 21.55 -6.29 4.58
N HIS A 323 21.86 -6.46 3.30
CA HIS A 323 23.22 -6.35 2.78
C HIS A 323 23.26 -5.26 1.73
N LYS A 324 24.05 -4.21 2.00
CA LYS A 324 24.23 -3.06 1.12
C LYS A 324 25.64 -3.06 0.54
N ARG A 325 25.75 -2.71 -0.74
CA ARG A 325 27.00 -2.54 -1.48
C ARG A 325 26.94 -1.33 -2.37
N ILE A 326 28.02 -0.56 -2.44
CA ILE A 326 28.20 0.54 -3.37
C ILE A 326 29.47 0.29 -4.17
N LYS A 327 29.38 0.46 -5.48
CA LYS A 327 30.49 0.37 -6.42
C LYS A 327 30.72 1.69 -7.12
N ASP A 328 31.99 2.03 -7.33
CA ASP A 328 32.38 3.18 -8.14
C ASP A 328 32.17 2.93 -9.65
N ARG A 329 32.50 3.95 -10.45
CA ARG A 329 32.46 3.91 -11.91
C ARG A 329 33.28 2.77 -12.51
N LYS A 330 34.39 2.38 -11.88
CA LYS A 330 35.30 1.31 -12.33
C LYS A 330 34.82 -0.08 -11.90
N GLY A 331 33.79 -0.16 -11.05
CA GLY A 331 33.23 -1.39 -10.51
C GLY A 331 33.90 -1.86 -9.22
N ASN A 332 34.79 -1.06 -8.63
CA ASN A 332 35.39 -1.36 -7.34
C ASN A 332 34.37 -1.11 -6.23
N GLU A 333 34.31 -2.00 -5.25
CA GLU A 333 33.45 -1.83 -4.07
C GLU A 333 34.06 -0.75 -3.16
N THR A 334 33.33 0.36 -3.00
CA THR A 334 33.72 1.49 -2.14
C THR A 334 33.02 1.46 -0.80
N TYR A 335 31.91 0.73 -0.70
CA TYR A 335 31.17 0.54 0.53
C TYR A 335 30.52 -0.85 0.57
N SER A 336 30.62 -1.54 1.70
CA SER A 336 29.71 -2.63 2.04
C SER A 336 29.37 -2.60 3.52
N ALA A 337 28.13 -2.96 3.84
CA ALA A 337 27.68 -3.08 5.21
C ALA A 337 26.57 -4.12 5.32
N LYS A 338 26.47 -4.73 6.51
CA LYS A 338 25.31 -5.52 6.89
C LYS A 338 24.52 -4.78 7.95
N ALA A 339 23.21 -4.77 7.81
CA ALA A 339 22.34 -4.18 8.80
C ALA A 339 21.23 -5.12 9.23
N TRP A 340 20.76 -4.96 10.46
CA TRP A 340 19.58 -5.63 10.99
C TRP A 340 18.60 -4.55 11.41
N LYS A 341 17.43 -4.53 10.78
CA LYS A 341 16.35 -3.62 11.15
C LYS A 341 15.17 -4.40 11.72
N TYR A 342 14.67 -3.96 12.85
CA TYR A 342 13.53 -4.54 13.55
C TYR A 342 12.42 -3.50 13.55
N ILE A 343 11.26 -3.86 13.02
CA ILE A 343 10.12 -2.95 12.85
C ILE A 343 8.94 -3.51 13.63
N VAL A 344 8.31 -2.64 14.40
CA VAL A 344 7.01 -2.89 15.03
C VAL A 344 6.05 -1.82 14.54
N ASN A 345 5.03 -2.25 13.82
CA ASN A 345 3.89 -1.42 13.45
C ASN A 345 2.70 -1.78 14.34
N TYR A 346 1.98 -0.75 14.77
CA TYR A 346 0.76 -0.87 15.53
C TYR A 346 -0.32 0.03 14.95
N SER A 347 -1.52 -0.50 14.78
CA SER A 347 -2.70 0.32 14.50
C SER A 347 -3.89 -0.05 15.38
N TYR A 348 -4.76 0.95 15.56
CA TYR A 348 -5.95 0.83 16.39
C TYR A 348 -7.13 1.56 15.74
N ALA A 349 -8.25 0.84 15.58
CA ALA A 349 -9.48 1.42 15.07
C ALA A 349 -10.16 2.29 16.16
N ILE A 350 -10.06 3.61 16.04
CA ILE A 350 -10.77 4.55 16.93
C ILE A 350 -12.26 4.52 16.58
N THR A 351 -12.55 4.57 15.29
CA THR A 351 -13.89 4.39 14.70
C THR A 351 -13.76 3.49 13.47
N PRO A 352 -14.88 3.03 12.87
CA PRO A 352 -14.81 2.26 11.61
C PRO A 352 -14.07 2.98 10.46
N LYS A 353 -13.95 4.32 10.53
CA LYS A 353 -13.35 5.17 9.50
C LYS A 353 -12.06 5.86 9.92
N VAL A 354 -11.64 5.75 11.17
CA VAL A 354 -10.46 6.48 11.70
C VAL A 354 -9.58 5.54 12.50
N TYR A 355 -8.32 5.44 12.08
CA TYR A 355 -7.34 4.56 12.67
C TYR A 355 -6.16 5.37 13.19
N PHE A 356 -5.78 5.11 14.44
CA PHE A 356 -4.45 5.48 14.91
C PHE A 356 -3.43 4.53 14.31
N VAL A 357 -2.30 5.05 13.84
CA VAL A 357 -1.17 4.25 13.35
C VAL A 357 0.12 4.71 14.00
N SER A 358 1.01 3.77 14.28
CA SER A 358 2.34 4.04 14.78
C SER A 358 3.33 2.99 14.29
N GLU A 359 4.58 3.41 14.14
CA GLU A 359 5.69 2.53 13.80
C GLU A 359 6.90 2.91 14.65
N VAL A 360 7.61 1.91 15.11
CA VAL A 360 8.97 2.08 15.62
C VAL A 360 9.88 1.13 14.88
N PHE A 361 11.08 1.59 14.55
CA PHE A 361 12.13 0.67 14.14
C PHE A 361 13.46 0.97 14.81
N TYR A 362 14.22 -0.10 14.98
CA TYR A 362 15.59 -0.09 15.46
C TYR A 362 16.46 -0.76 14.41
N ARG A 363 17.50 -0.08 13.94
CA ARG A 363 18.46 -0.60 12.94
C ARG A 363 19.86 -0.58 13.52
N THR A 364 20.58 -1.69 13.40
CA THR A 364 22.03 -1.78 13.67
C THR A 364 22.74 -2.07 12.36
N GLU A 365 23.72 -1.27 12.01
CA GLU A 365 24.59 -1.46 10.85
C GLU A 365 26.02 -1.76 11.33
N GLY A 366 26.58 -2.86 10.88
CA GLY A 366 27.91 -3.34 11.24
C GLY A 366 28.60 -4.04 10.08
N GLU A 367 29.76 -4.64 10.37
CA GLU A 367 30.64 -5.25 9.35
C GLU A 367 30.92 -4.29 8.17
N LYS A 368 31.14 -3.00 8.49
CA LYS A 368 31.34 -1.96 7.49
C LYS A 368 32.74 -2.07 6.87
N GLU A 369 32.77 -2.06 5.55
CA GLU A 369 33.97 -1.90 4.74
C GLU A 369 33.85 -0.64 3.89
N ILE A 370 34.82 0.27 4.00
CA ILE A 370 34.85 1.54 3.25
C ILE A 370 36.18 1.60 2.52
N ASP A 371 36.14 1.70 1.20
CA ASP A 371 37.33 1.70 0.32
C ASP A 371 38.34 0.57 0.64
N GLY A 372 37.82 -0.61 1.01
CA GLY A 372 38.60 -1.79 1.37
C GLY A 372 39.17 -1.81 2.79
N MET A 373 38.88 -0.80 3.62
CA MET A 373 39.24 -0.78 5.04
C MET A 373 38.11 -1.34 5.89
N SER A 374 38.45 -2.12 6.92
CA SER A 374 37.52 -2.70 7.90
C SER A 374 37.77 -2.14 9.31
N GLY A 375 36.87 -2.41 10.25
CA GLY A 375 37.05 -2.04 11.67
C GLY A 375 36.40 -0.70 12.06
N PHE A 376 35.42 -0.25 11.28
CA PHE A 376 34.58 0.89 11.64
C PHE A 376 33.54 0.49 12.69
N ASP A 377 33.24 1.40 13.62
CA ASP A 377 32.25 1.18 14.67
C ASP A 377 30.84 0.94 14.13
N ASP A 378 30.11 0.04 14.79
CA ASP A 378 28.70 -0.21 14.49
C ASP A 378 27.86 1.07 14.68
N GLN A 379 26.87 1.25 13.80
CA GLN A 379 25.94 2.36 13.84
C GLN A 379 24.54 1.89 14.21
N THR A 380 23.87 2.70 15.03
CA THR A 380 22.51 2.44 15.47
C THR A 380 21.61 3.59 15.02
N THR A 381 20.52 3.26 14.35
CA THR A 381 19.49 4.21 13.90
C THR A 381 18.17 3.86 14.61
N ASN A 382 17.52 4.88 15.16
CA ASN A 382 16.22 4.77 15.79
C ASN A 382 15.20 5.58 15.01
N PHE A 383 13.98 5.07 14.91
CA PHE A 383 12.89 5.73 14.22
C PHE A 383 11.59 5.56 15.00
N GLY A 384 10.79 6.63 14.98
CA GLY A 384 9.43 6.62 15.49
C GLY A 384 8.50 7.39 14.57
N LYS A 385 7.29 6.85 14.41
CA LYS A 385 6.20 7.45 13.62
C LYS A 385 4.89 7.33 14.37
N VAL A 386 4.06 8.35 14.25
CA VAL A 386 2.66 8.35 14.69
C VAL A 386 1.78 9.09 13.68
N GLY A 387 0.53 8.66 13.55
CA GLY A 387 -0.39 9.28 12.60
C GLY A 387 -1.82 8.79 12.72
N PHE A 388 -2.66 9.31 11.83
CA PHE A 388 -4.06 8.93 11.69
C PHE A 388 -4.39 8.63 10.23
N ASN A 389 -5.07 7.50 10.00
CA ASN A 389 -5.61 7.13 8.69
C ASN A 389 -7.13 7.28 8.70
N PHE A 390 -7.65 8.04 7.74
CA PHE A 390 -9.07 8.30 7.52
C PHE A 390 -9.53 7.51 6.29
N ILE A 391 -10.66 6.81 6.40
CA ILE A 391 -11.28 6.05 5.31
C ILE A 391 -12.61 6.72 4.98
N PHE A 392 -12.90 6.94 3.70
CA PHE A 392 -14.15 7.55 3.25
C PHE A 392 -14.83 6.75 2.14
#